data_AF-A0A7I8DAV5-F1
#
_entry.id   AF-A0A7I8DAV5-F1
#
_cell.length_a   1.000
_cell.length_b   1.000
_cell.length_c   1.000
_cell.angle_alpha   90.00
_cell.angle_beta   90.00
_cell.angle_gamma   90.00
#
_symmetry.space_group_name_H-M   'P 1'
#
loop_
_entity.id
_entity.type
_entity.pdbx_description
1 polymer ?
#
loop_
_entity_poly.entity_id
_entity_poly.type
_entity_poly.pdbx_seq_one_letter_code
_entity_poly.pdbx_strand_id
1 'polypeptide(L)' 'MEDGWRWRLDWEKLDEMNYGFLGYPVSQAADITFCKASIVPAGDDQLPHLELTRKIVRRYNELYKPILVEPQPLIDE' A
#
# COMPACT_ATOMS: atom_id res chain seq x y z
N MET A 1 37.45 -7.42 -18.00
CA MET A 1 36.68 -6.21 -18.36
C MET A 1 35.22 -6.64 -18.39
N GLU A 2 34.71 -7.30 -17.35
CA GLU A 2 34.09 -6.70 -16.15
C GLU A 2 32.92 -5.78 -16.52
N ASP A 3 31.76 -6.40 -16.75
CA ASP A 3 30.47 -5.72 -16.89
C ASP A 3 30.00 -5.29 -15.49
N GLY A 4 30.73 -4.36 -14.89
CA GLY A 4 30.40 -3.75 -13.62
C GLY A 4 29.12 -2.93 -13.72
N TRP A 5 28.12 -3.30 -12.93
CA TRP A 5 27.06 -2.41 -12.44
C TRP A 5 26.08 -1.86 -13.49
N ARG A 6 25.36 -2.74 -14.19
CA ARG A 6 24.14 -2.34 -14.89
C ARG A 6 22.94 -2.51 -13.96
N TRP A 7 22.58 -1.46 -13.22
CA TRP A 7 21.29 -1.30 -12.52
C TRP A 7 20.15 -1.38 -13.53
N ARG A 8 19.82 -2.58 -13.99
CA ARG A 8 18.77 -2.79 -14.97
C ARG A 8 17.46 -2.89 -14.21
N LEU A 9 16.84 -1.73 -13.97
CA LEU A 9 15.38 -1.68 -13.94
C LEU A 9 14.90 -2.46 -15.16
N ASP A 10 14.07 -3.46 -14.93
CA ASP A 10 13.50 -4.30 -15.98
C ASP A 10 12.43 -3.46 -16.69
N TRP A 11 12.87 -2.66 -17.66
CA TRP A 11 12.01 -1.69 -18.35
C TRP A 11 10.84 -2.35 -19.07
N GLU A 12 11.01 -3.61 -19.50
CA GLU A 12 9.93 -4.41 -20.11
C GLU A 12 8.81 -4.69 -19.10
N LYS A 13 9.14 -4.98 -17.83
CA LYS A 13 8.13 -5.16 -16.78
C LYS A 13 7.33 -3.90 -16.45
N LEU A 14 7.93 -2.73 -16.62
CA LEU A 14 7.22 -1.46 -16.39
C LEU A 14 6.21 -1.19 -17.51
N ASP A 15 6.55 -1.53 -18.75
CA ASP A 15 5.63 -1.40 -19.91
C ASP A 15 4.43 -2.36 -19.82
N GLU A 16 4.59 -3.50 -19.15
CA GLU A 16 3.50 -4.47 -18.92
C GLU A 16 2.61 -4.12 -17.70
N MET A 17 2.98 -3.12 -16.91
CA MET A 17 2.30 -2.81 -15.65
C MET A 17 0.99 -2.06 -15.89
N ASN A 18 -0.13 -2.77 -15.77
CA ASN A 18 -1.45 -2.16 -15.93
C ASN A 18 -1.81 -1.24 -14.74
N TYR A 19 -2.71 -0.28 -14.98
CA TYR A 19 -3.18 0.65 -13.94
C TYR A 19 -3.83 -0.08 -12.75
N GLY A 20 -4.47 -1.23 -12.97
CA GLY A 20 -5.03 -2.03 -11.88
C GLY A 20 -3.96 -2.49 -10.89
N PHE A 21 -2.81 -2.94 -11.39
CA PHE A 21 -1.68 -3.33 -10.57
C PHE A 21 -1.01 -2.13 -9.87
N LEU A 22 -0.96 -0.98 -10.54
CA LEU A 22 -0.44 0.24 -9.89
C LEU A 22 -1.41 0.79 -8.83
N GLY A 23 -2.72 0.70 -9.10
CA GLY A 23 -3.79 1.31 -8.32
C GLY A 23 -4.36 0.43 -7.21
N TYR A 24 -4.11 -0.89 -7.21
CA TYR A 24 -4.69 -1.79 -6.21
C TYR A 24 -4.41 -1.36 -4.76
N PRO A 25 -3.25 -0.81 -4.38
CA PRO A 25 -3.03 -0.43 -2.99
C PRO A 25 -3.96 0.71 -2.53
N VAL A 26 -4.36 1.58 -3.47
CA VAL A 26 -5.37 2.62 -3.20
C VAL A 26 -6.76 2.01 -3.10
N SER A 27 -7.10 1.05 -3.97
CA SER A 27 -8.36 0.29 -3.87
C SER A 27 -8.45 -0.45 -2.54
N GLN A 28 -7.38 -1.10 -2.11
CA GLN A 28 -7.29 -1.80 -0.82
C GLN A 28 -7.46 -0.84 0.36
N ALA A 29 -6.86 0.35 0.31
CA ALA A 29 -7.08 1.39 1.32
C ALA A 29 -8.55 1.82 1.38
N ALA A 30 -9.22 1.92 0.23
CA ALA A 30 -10.65 2.22 0.16
C ALA A 30 -11.49 1.11 0.81
N ASP A 31 -11.20 -0.16 0.54
CA ASP A 31 -11.92 -1.29 1.14
C ASP A 31 -11.78 -1.34 2.67
N ILE A 32 -10.57 -1.13 3.20
CA ILE A 32 -10.30 -1.09 4.64
C ILE A 32 -11.05 0.06 5.31
N THR A 33 -10.97 1.26 4.72
CA THR A 33 -11.53 2.48 5.31
C THR A 33 -13.05 2.56 5.18
N PHE A 34 -13.63 2.03 4.10
CA PHE A 34 -15.08 1.93 3.91
C PHE A 34 -15.75 1.16 5.06
N CYS A 35 -15.16 0.03 5.46
CA CYS A 35 -15.63 -0.78 6.58
C CYS A 35 -15.28 -0.21 7.96
N LYS A 36 -14.53 0.90 8.03
CA LYS A 36 -13.95 1.45 9.27
C LYS A 36 -13.19 0.40 10.08
N ALA A 37 -12.47 -0.50 9.39
CA ALA A 37 -11.71 -1.55 10.05
C ALA A 37 -10.59 -0.94 10.90
N SER A 38 -10.58 -1.26 12.21
CA SER A 38 -9.51 -0.86 13.13
C SER A 38 -8.37 -1.88 13.19
N ILE A 39 -8.64 -3.13 12.80
CA ILE A 39 -7.70 -4.24 12.80
C ILE A 39 -7.83 -4.97 11.46
N VAL A 40 -6.69 -5.29 10.84
CA VAL A 40 -6.61 -5.99 9.55
C VAL A 40 -5.62 -7.14 9.67
N PRO A 41 -6.06 -8.41 9.50
CA PRO A 41 -5.15 -9.54 9.40
C PRO A 41 -4.21 -9.37 8.21
N ALA A 42 -2.90 -9.44 8.46
CA ALA A 42 -1.89 -9.21 7.44
C ALA A 42 -0.62 -10.00 7.76
N GLY A 43 -0.03 -10.62 6.75
CA GLY A 43 1.34 -11.16 6.83
C GLY A 43 2.39 -10.04 6.80
N ASP A 44 3.62 -10.38 7.18
CA ASP A 44 4.76 -9.45 7.19
C ASP A 44 5.00 -8.77 5.83
N ASP A 45 4.73 -9.49 4.74
CA ASP A 45 4.86 -9.02 3.36
C ASP A 45 3.83 -7.93 3.00
N GLN A 46 2.72 -7.84 3.74
CA GLN A 46 1.63 -6.90 3.49
C GLN A 46 1.71 -5.62 4.34
N LEU A 47 2.65 -5.54 5.29
CA LEU A 47 2.86 -4.35 6.12
C LEU A 47 3.09 -3.06 5.31
N PRO A 48 3.81 -3.07 4.16
CA PRO A 48 3.96 -1.87 3.34
C PRO A 48 2.61 -1.32 2.80
N HIS A 49 1.68 -2.20 2.43
CA HIS A 49 0.34 -1.79 1.96
C HIS A 49 -0.50 -1.21 3.10
N LEU A 50 -0.36 -1.77 4.30
CA LEU A 50 -1.05 -1.25 5.47
C LEU A 50 -0.50 0.12 5.87
N GLU A 51 0.83 0.33 5.83
CA GLU A 51 1.41 1.65 6.08
C GLU A 51 1.00 2.69 5.02
N LEU A 52 0.87 2.29 3.75
CA LEU A 52 0.31 3.18 2.73
C LEU A 52 -1.14 3.56 3.06
N THR A 53 -1.96 2.60 3.50
CA THR A 53 -3.33 2.86 3.96
C THR A 53 -3.34 3.86 5.12
N ARG A 54 -2.48 3.68 6.12
CA ARG A 54 -2.34 4.60 7.26
C ARG A 54 -1.94 6.01 6.81
N LYS A 55 -1.00 6.14 5.87
CA LYS A 55 -0.62 7.44 5.27
C LYS A 55 -1.80 8.13 4.58
N ILE A 56 -2.58 7.39 3.80
CA ILE A 56 -3.79 7.92 3.14
C ILE A 56 -4.80 8.40 4.20
N VAL A 57 -5.05 7.59 5.24
CA VAL A 57 -5.95 7.92 6.34
C VAL A 57 -5.52 9.19 7.06
N ARG A 58 -4.26 9.29 7.50
CA ARG A 58 -3.73 10.49 8.17
C ARG A 58 -3.89 11.72 7.27
N ARG A 59 -3.50 11.60 6.00
CA ARG A 59 -3.58 12.70 5.03
C ARG A 59 -5.01 13.17 4.79
N TYR A 60 -5.96 12.25 4.66
CA TYR A 60 -7.37 12.57 4.52
C TYR A 60 -7.90 13.28 5.78
N ASN A 61 -7.57 12.74 6.96
CA ASN A 61 -8.03 13.28 8.24
C ASN A 61 -7.48 14.69 8.50
N GLU A 62 -6.23 14.97 8.10
CA GLU A 62 -5.62 16.31 8.12
C GLU A 62 -6.29 17.30 7.16
N LEU A 63 -6.61 16.84 5.94
CA LEU A 63 -7.16 17.71 4.89
C LEU A 63 -8.63 18.06 5.10
N TYR A 64 -9.41 17.10 5.62
CA TYR A 64 -10.86 17.22 5.68
C TYR A 64 -11.34 17.22 7.13
N LYS A 65 -11.50 16.03 7.72
CA LYS A 65 -11.94 15.82 9.11
C LYS A 65 -11.46 14.45 9.57
N PRO A 66 -11.23 14.24 10.88
CA PRO A 66 -10.80 12.96 11.44
C PRO A 66 -11.95 11.93 11.47
N ILE A 67 -12.32 11.40 10.30
CA ILE A 67 -13.43 10.46 10.14
C ILE A 67 -12.95 9.03 9.84
N LEU A 68 -11.77 8.89 9.24
CA LEU A 68 -11.22 7.58 8.87
C LEU A 68 -10.44 7.01 10.06
N VAL A 69 -10.58 5.70 10.25
CA VAL A 69 -9.89 4.95 11.32
C VAL A 69 -8.55 4.48 10.78
N GLU A 70 -7.47 4.70 11.54
CA GLU A 70 -6.14 4.21 11.19
C GLU A 70 -6.02 2.72 11.56
N PRO A 71 -5.92 1.80 10.58
CA PRO A 71 -5.94 0.37 10.85
C PRO A 71 -4.61 -0.10 11.48
N GLN A 72 -4.69 -1.11 12.35
CA GLN A 72 -3.53 -1.83 12.89
C GLN A 72 -3.44 -3.24 12.28
N PRO A 73 -2.22 -3.77 12.06
CA PRO A 73 -2.07 -5.15 11.61
C PRO A 73 -2.41 -6.11 12.74
N LEU A 74 -3.04 -7.22 12.39
CA LEU A 74 -3.03 -8.44 13.18
C LEU A 74 -2.11 -9.43 12.47
N ILE A 75 -0.95 -9.68 13.08
CA ILE A 75 0.04 -10.64 12.59
C ILE A 75 -0.11 -11.88 13.46
N ASP A 76 -0.48 -13.01 12.85
CA ASP A 76 -0.41 -14.31 13.52
C ASP A 76 1.06 -14.77 13.56
N GLU A 77 1.48 -15.38 14.68
CA GLU A 77 2.84 -15.92 14.89
C GLU A 77 3.23 -17.03 13.88
#